data_AF-A0A965GAK9-F1
#
_entry.id   AF-A0A965GAK9-F1
#
_cell.length_a   1.000
_cell.length_b   1.000
_cell.length_c   1.000
_cell.angle_alpha   90.00
_cell.angle_beta   90.00
_cell.angle_gamma   90.00
#
_symmetry.space_group_name_H-M   'P 1'
#
loop_
_entity.id
_entity.type
_entity.pdbx_description
1 polymer ?
#
loop_
_entity_poly.entity_id
_entity_poly.type
_entity_poly.pdbx_seq_one_letter_code
_entity_poly.pdbx_strand_id
1 'polypeptide(L)'
;ATVPGTVSTWFAAHERYGKLPMDQILAPAIRYAEEGFAATRDFVMRIQFFLKQYPEATFFSDMGITTSLAIGDLVIQKDLAKTLRLIAAEGRDAFYKGAIADLIVEGTSGWFNHEDLAKHFTRVEKPLTVDYRGYQVHGQPPPTQGMILMEELLLVEDKDLKALSEVERVHLMVEAKKIGFLDRNEILADPEFTPVDVDRILSAEHIAARRKQIDVTKAWNGPEGNVSEGSDTTYFIVADGEGNAVSWIQSVFHGFGSAFVPKGTGVLLNNRATGFNLDSTHPNYIEPGKRPAHTLNAWTVTNNDGSLAYVGGTPGANIQVQSNFQLIVQLVDLGYTVQEAAEAPRWQHLIGDSSDLETGAGKLQIESRFGEEVIEQLRALGHDILVLPEYGHGSAVQLLQMLPNGTQAWGSDVRVDGQAAGI
;
A
#
# COMPACT_ATOMS: atom_id res chain seq x y z
N ALA A 1 0.23 -0.28 18.81
CA ALA A 1 -0.36 0.66 17.83
C ALA A 1 0.51 1.90 17.73
N THR A 2 0.50 2.64 16.61
CA THR A 2 1.03 4.02 16.55
C THR A 2 -0.14 5.03 16.54
N VAL A 3 0.13 6.31 16.78
CA VAL A 3 -0.90 7.36 16.73
C VAL A 3 -1.58 7.35 15.34
N PRO A 4 -2.92 7.22 15.25
CA PRO A 4 -3.63 7.21 13.97
C PRO A 4 -3.51 8.55 13.23
N GLY A 5 -2.95 8.52 12.01
CA GLY A 5 -2.69 9.75 11.24
C GLY A 5 -3.73 10.13 10.18
N THR A 6 -4.66 9.23 9.84
CA THR A 6 -5.58 9.40 8.71
C THR A 6 -6.44 10.66 8.83
N VAL A 7 -6.98 10.95 10.02
CA VAL A 7 -7.81 12.14 10.24
C VAL A 7 -7.02 13.42 10.01
N SER A 8 -5.78 13.51 10.55
CA SER A 8 -4.90 14.65 10.30
C SER A 8 -4.67 14.85 8.79
N THR A 9 -4.48 13.75 8.05
CA THR A 9 -4.24 13.82 6.60
C THR A 9 -5.47 14.31 5.84
N TRP A 10 -6.69 13.91 6.22
CA TRP A 10 -7.92 14.44 5.63
C TRP A 10 -8.01 15.95 5.77
N PHE A 11 -7.77 16.50 6.97
CA PHE A 11 -7.82 17.94 7.19
C PHE A 11 -6.66 18.69 6.51
N ALA A 12 -5.45 18.12 6.48
CA ALA A 12 -4.32 18.74 5.78
C ALA A 12 -4.54 18.80 4.26
N ALA A 13 -5.16 17.77 3.67
CA ALA A 13 -5.54 17.77 2.26
C ALA A 13 -6.69 18.75 1.98
N HIS A 14 -7.71 18.75 2.84
CA HIS A 14 -8.86 19.65 2.74
C HIS A 14 -8.47 21.13 2.85
N GLU A 15 -7.58 21.48 3.77
CA GLU A 15 -7.07 22.85 3.92
C GLU A 15 -6.38 23.36 2.65
N ARG A 16 -5.69 22.48 1.91
CA ARG A 16 -4.93 22.85 0.70
C ARG A 16 -5.77 22.85 -0.57
N TYR A 17 -6.67 21.88 -0.70
CA TYR A 17 -7.34 21.56 -1.98
C TYR A 17 -8.86 21.42 -1.86
N GLY A 18 -9.42 21.45 -0.66
CA GLY A 18 -10.84 21.22 -0.41
C GLY A 18 -11.71 22.40 -0.85
N LYS A 19 -12.83 22.08 -1.51
CA LYS A 19 -13.86 23.07 -1.92
C LYS A 19 -15.19 22.92 -1.17
N LEU A 20 -15.52 21.71 -0.71
CA LEU A 20 -16.75 21.41 0.04
C LEU A 20 -16.47 21.42 1.54
N PRO A 21 -17.45 21.79 2.40
CA PRO A 21 -17.27 21.70 3.84
C PRO A 21 -17.19 20.24 4.30
N MET A 22 -16.46 19.99 5.40
CA MET A 22 -16.13 18.63 5.86
C MET A 22 -17.37 17.82 6.28
N ASP A 23 -18.41 18.48 6.76
CA ASP A 23 -19.68 17.85 7.11
C ASP A 23 -20.39 17.24 5.90
N GLN A 24 -20.33 17.88 4.74
CA GLN A 24 -20.83 17.34 3.48
C GLN A 24 -19.95 16.19 2.98
N ILE A 25 -18.62 16.31 3.10
CA ILE A 25 -17.67 15.27 2.68
C ILE A 25 -17.85 13.98 3.50
N LEU A 26 -18.03 14.10 4.82
CA LEU A 26 -18.15 12.95 5.72
C LEU A 26 -19.59 12.41 5.84
N ALA A 27 -20.61 13.14 5.37
CA ALA A 27 -22.01 12.73 5.47
C ALA A 27 -22.30 11.32 4.91
N PRO A 28 -21.75 10.89 3.74
CA PRO A 28 -21.96 9.54 3.24
C PRO A 28 -21.38 8.46 4.18
N ALA A 29 -20.17 8.68 4.70
CA ALA A 29 -19.53 7.74 5.63
C ALA A 29 -20.29 7.65 6.96
N ILE A 30 -20.76 8.78 7.49
CA ILE A 30 -21.62 8.84 8.69
C ILE A 30 -22.90 8.03 8.46
N ARG A 31 -23.55 8.22 7.31
CA ARG A 31 -24.77 7.50 6.94
C ARG A 31 -24.52 5.98 6.85
N TYR A 32 -23.47 5.54 6.15
CA TYR A 32 -23.15 4.10 6.09
C TYR A 32 -22.83 3.51 7.46
N ALA A 33 -22.14 4.25 8.33
CA ALA A 33 -21.86 3.78 9.69
C ALA A 33 -23.14 3.71 10.55
N GLU A 34 -24.06 4.65 10.39
CA GLU A 34 -25.29 4.70 11.19
C GLU A 34 -26.40 3.79 10.66
N GLU A 35 -26.74 3.90 9.38
CA GLU A 35 -27.86 3.19 8.76
C GLU A 35 -27.43 1.78 8.31
N GLY A 36 -26.13 1.59 8.08
CA GLY A 36 -25.51 0.34 7.75
C GLY A 36 -25.24 0.13 6.26
N PHE A 37 -24.50 -0.92 5.97
CA PHE A 37 -24.24 -1.42 4.61
C PHE A 37 -24.31 -2.95 4.59
N ALA A 38 -24.57 -3.53 3.43
CA ALA A 38 -24.64 -4.99 3.27
C ALA A 38 -23.23 -5.60 3.35
N ALA A 39 -23.05 -6.62 4.19
CA ALA A 39 -21.79 -7.35 4.32
C ALA A 39 -21.44 -8.04 2.99
N THR A 40 -20.28 -7.73 2.42
CA THR A 40 -19.80 -8.41 1.22
C THR A 40 -19.26 -9.80 1.57
N ARG A 41 -19.09 -10.64 0.54
CA ARG A 41 -18.48 -11.96 0.69
C ARG A 41 -17.10 -11.87 1.33
N ASP A 42 -16.26 -10.97 0.83
CA ASP A 42 -14.88 -10.80 1.31
C ASP A 42 -14.83 -10.30 2.75
N PHE A 43 -15.76 -9.42 3.14
CA PHE A 43 -15.86 -8.95 4.51
C PHE A 43 -16.19 -10.09 5.48
N VAL A 44 -17.20 -10.91 5.16
CA VAL A 44 -17.57 -12.09 5.97
C VAL A 44 -16.41 -13.09 6.05
N MET A 45 -15.77 -13.41 4.92
CA MET A 45 -14.64 -14.34 4.90
C MET A 45 -13.46 -13.86 5.74
N ARG A 46 -13.14 -12.56 5.72
CA ARG A 46 -12.08 -11.98 6.55
C ARG A 46 -12.37 -12.12 8.04
N ILE A 47 -13.61 -11.90 8.48
CA ILE A 47 -14.01 -12.12 9.87
C ILE A 47 -13.82 -13.59 10.26
N GLN A 48 -14.31 -14.53 9.43
CA GLN A 48 -14.18 -15.96 9.72
C GLN A 48 -12.73 -16.44 9.75
N PHE A 49 -11.90 -15.93 8.82
CA PHE A 49 -10.46 -16.21 8.81
C PHE A 49 -9.78 -15.73 10.10
N PHE A 50 -10.07 -14.50 10.52
CA PHE A 50 -9.53 -13.96 11.77
C PHE A 50 -9.95 -14.79 12.99
N LEU A 51 -11.23 -15.15 13.09
CA LEU A 51 -11.75 -15.96 14.22
C LEU A 51 -11.25 -17.40 14.22
N LYS A 52 -10.83 -17.94 13.07
CA LYS A 52 -10.17 -19.25 13.02
C LYS A 52 -8.80 -19.20 13.71
N GLN A 53 -8.09 -18.09 13.59
CA GLN A 53 -6.79 -17.88 14.23
C GLN A 53 -6.93 -17.43 15.69
N TYR A 54 -7.93 -16.59 15.96
CA TYR A 54 -8.20 -15.97 17.27
C TYR A 54 -9.68 -16.16 17.68
N PRO A 55 -10.10 -17.38 18.07
CA PRO A 55 -11.49 -17.67 18.40
C PRO A 55 -12.07 -16.86 19.57
N GLU A 56 -11.20 -16.35 20.44
CA GLU A 56 -11.54 -15.55 21.62
C GLU A 56 -11.68 -14.05 21.34
N ALA A 57 -11.49 -13.61 20.09
CA ALA A 57 -11.50 -12.19 19.76
C ALA A 57 -12.87 -11.53 20.00
N THR A 58 -12.92 -10.53 20.88
CA THR A 58 -14.16 -9.83 21.26
C THR A 58 -14.35 -8.46 20.60
N PHE A 59 -13.30 -7.89 20.01
CA PHE A 59 -13.28 -6.51 19.52
C PHE A 59 -14.29 -6.21 18.39
N PHE A 60 -14.75 -7.24 17.66
CA PHE A 60 -15.83 -7.08 16.68
C PHE A 60 -17.08 -6.46 17.30
N SER A 61 -17.41 -6.88 18.54
CA SER A 61 -18.55 -6.31 19.27
C SER A 61 -18.35 -4.84 19.60
N ASP A 62 -17.12 -4.42 19.91
CA ASP A 62 -16.76 -3.01 20.14
C ASP A 62 -16.78 -2.19 18.84
N MET A 63 -16.65 -2.83 17.67
CA MET A 63 -16.93 -2.21 16.36
C MET A 63 -18.43 -2.13 16.05
N GLY A 64 -19.30 -2.79 16.82
CA GLY A 64 -20.73 -2.95 16.51
C GLY A 64 -21.03 -4.08 15.51
N ILE A 65 -20.09 -5.00 15.32
CA ILE A 65 -20.13 -6.05 14.30
C ILE A 65 -20.35 -7.41 14.97
N THR A 66 -21.37 -8.16 14.52
CA THR A 66 -21.55 -9.55 14.95
C THR A 66 -20.64 -10.49 14.17
N THR A 67 -20.08 -11.49 14.85
CA THR A 67 -19.20 -12.49 14.23
C THR A 67 -19.96 -13.57 13.45
N SER A 68 -21.29 -13.62 13.58
CA SER A 68 -22.18 -14.53 12.86
C SER A 68 -22.80 -13.93 11.60
N LEU A 69 -22.23 -12.85 11.04
CA LEU A 69 -22.73 -12.19 9.84
C LEU A 69 -22.76 -13.15 8.64
N ALA A 70 -23.89 -13.19 7.95
CA ALA A 70 -24.01 -13.76 6.61
C ALA A 70 -23.78 -12.69 5.53
N ILE A 71 -23.51 -13.14 4.30
CA ILE A 71 -23.41 -12.25 3.13
C ILE A 71 -24.76 -11.54 2.95
N GLY A 72 -24.72 -10.22 2.80
CA GLY A 72 -25.91 -9.38 2.67
C GLY A 72 -26.50 -8.88 3.98
N ASP A 73 -26.07 -9.42 5.14
CA ASP A 73 -26.52 -8.91 6.44
C ASP A 73 -26.06 -7.47 6.64
N LEU A 74 -26.86 -6.69 7.36
CA LEU A 74 -26.60 -5.27 7.59
C LEU A 74 -25.54 -5.10 8.68
N VAL A 75 -24.43 -4.43 8.33
CA VAL A 75 -23.36 -4.03 9.25
C VAL A 75 -23.60 -2.61 9.71
N ILE A 76 -23.72 -2.38 11.02
CA ILE A 76 -23.99 -1.06 11.61
C ILE A 76 -22.93 -0.74 12.65
N GLN A 77 -22.33 0.45 12.58
CA GLN A 77 -21.23 0.89 13.44
C GLN A 77 -21.59 2.24 14.10
N LYS A 78 -22.54 2.22 15.05
CA LYS A 78 -23.09 3.45 15.66
C LYS A 78 -22.04 4.34 16.34
N ASP A 79 -21.08 3.73 17.04
CA ASP A 79 -20.01 4.49 17.70
C ASP A 79 -19.09 5.17 16.68
N LEU A 80 -18.77 4.49 15.57
CA LEU A 80 -18.02 5.08 14.47
C LEU A 80 -18.79 6.25 13.84
N ALA A 81 -20.11 6.13 13.67
CA ALA A 81 -20.95 7.22 13.17
C ALA A 81 -20.89 8.44 14.10
N LYS A 82 -20.94 8.24 15.43
CA LYS A 82 -20.79 9.31 16.42
C LYS A 82 -19.41 9.98 16.33
N THR A 83 -18.35 9.19 16.23
CA THR A 83 -16.97 9.70 16.04
C THR A 83 -16.86 10.54 14.77
N LEU A 84 -17.35 10.05 13.64
CA LEU A 84 -17.31 10.78 12.36
C LEU A 84 -18.12 12.08 12.41
N ARG A 85 -19.24 12.12 13.15
CA ARG A 85 -20.01 13.37 13.38
C ARG A 85 -19.24 14.40 14.19
N LEU A 86 -18.57 13.98 15.26
CA LEU A 86 -17.74 14.88 16.05
C LEU A 86 -16.61 15.45 15.19
N ILE A 87 -15.94 14.62 14.40
CA ILE A 87 -14.90 15.08 13.46
C ILE A 87 -15.48 16.07 12.43
N ALA A 88 -16.66 15.78 11.88
CA ALA A 88 -17.32 16.67 10.93
C ALA A 88 -17.68 18.04 11.53
N ALA A 89 -18.14 18.06 12.79
CA ALA A 89 -18.63 19.27 13.45
C ALA A 89 -17.53 20.11 14.10
N GLU A 90 -16.57 19.45 14.76
CA GLU A 90 -15.52 20.08 15.59
C GLU A 90 -14.14 20.04 14.91
N GLY A 91 -14.05 19.42 13.74
CA GLY A 91 -12.85 19.37 12.93
C GLY A 91 -11.79 18.39 13.43
N ARG A 92 -10.55 18.61 12.98
CA ARG A 92 -9.38 17.78 13.32
C ARG A 92 -9.22 17.59 14.83
N ASP A 93 -9.39 18.67 15.60
CA ASP A 93 -9.08 18.67 17.03
C ASP A 93 -10.06 17.82 17.85
N ALA A 94 -11.24 17.50 17.32
CA ALA A 94 -12.16 16.52 17.91
C ALA A 94 -11.46 15.17 18.17
N PHE A 95 -10.61 14.74 17.23
CA PHE A 95 -9.89 13.46 17.27
C PHE A 95 -8.60 13.53 18.11
N TYR A 96 -7.84 14.61 17.99
CA TYR A 96 -6.48 14.69 18.55
C TYR A 96 -6.39 15.41 19.91
N LYS A 97 -7.40 16.20 20.28
CA LYS A 97 -7.41 17.00 21.53
C LYS A 97 -8.77 17.01 22.25
N GLY A 98 -9.83 16.50 21.61
CA GLY A 98 -11.20 16.50 22.13
C GLY A 98 -11.62 15.17 22.73
N ALA A 99 -12.93 14.97 22.83
CA ALA A 99 -13.53 13.81 23.52
C ALA A 99 -13.09 12.44 22.94
N ILE A 100 -12.75 12.37 21.65
CA ILE A 100 -12.25 11.12 21.06
C ILE A 100 -10.83 10.82 21.57
N ALA A 101 -9.98 11.83 21.73
CA ALA A 101 -8.65 11.66 22.30
C ALA A 101 -8.72 11.14 23.74
N ASP A 102 -9.64 11.69 24.56
CA ASP A 102 -9.89 11.22 25.92
C ASP A 102 -10.24 9.73 25.95
N LEU A 103 -11.16 9.29 25.10
CA LEU A 103 -11.57 7.88 24.99
C LEU A 103 -10.43 6.98 24.50
N ILE A 104 -9.59 7.45 23.58
CA ILE A 104 -8.41 6.69 23.12
C ILE A 104 -7.41 6.52 24.27
N VAL A 105 -7.09 7.59 25.00
CA VAL A 105 -6.14 7.53 26.12
C VAL A 105 -6.67 6.65 27.26
N GLU A 106 -7.94 6.81 27.64
CA GLU A 106 -8.58 5.97 28.66
C GLU A 106 -8.61 4.50 28.24
N GLY A 107 -9.08 4.23 27.01
CA GLY A 107 -9.23 2.87 26.50
C GLY A 107 -7.92 2.13 26.36
N THR A 108 -6.85 2.81 25.93
CA THR A 108 -5.56 2.16 25.67
C THR A 108 -4.68 1.97 26.90
N SER A 109 -5.11 2.44 28.09
CA SER A 109 -4.46 2.16 29.37
C SER A 109 -2.93 2.38 29.36
N GLY A 110 -2.47 3.47 28.71
CA GLY A 110 -1.07 3.89 28.71
C GLY A 110 -0.28 3.58 27.43
N TRP A 111 -0.89 3.10 26.33
CA TRP A 111 -0.20 3.04 25.03
C TRP A 111 0.02 4.43 24.42
N PHE A 112 -0.91 5.35 24.69
CA PHE A 112 -0.85 6.75 24.29
C PHE A 112 -1.12 7.64 25.49
N ASN A 113 -0.55 8.84 25.47
CA ASN A 113 -1.00 9.95 26.30
C ASN A 113 -1.57 11.07 25.40
N HIS A 114 -2.20 12.08 26.03
CA HIS A 114 -2.78 13.23 25.31
C HIS A 114 -1.73 14.01 24.50
N GLU A 115 -0.49 14.08 24.97
CA GLU A 115 0.59 14.79 24.28
C GLU A 115 0.99 14.10 22.98
N ASP A 116 1.02 12.76 22.95
CA ASP A 116 1.27 11.97 21.74
C ASP A 116 0.23 12.27 20.65
N LEU A 117 -1.05 12.31 21.03
CA LEU A 117 -2.16 12.64 20.13
C LEU A 117 -2.11 14.11 19.70
N ALA A 118 -1.95 15.03 20.65
CA ALA A 118 -1.99 16.47 20.37
C ALA A 118 -0.85 16.95 19.47
N LYS A 119 0.33 16.33 19.57
CA LYS A 119 1.51 16.63 18.74
C LYS A 119 1.45 16.03 17.34
N HIS A 120 0.57 15.08 17.08
CA HIS A 120 0.54 14.41 15.77
C HIS A 120 0.15 15.38 14.65
N PHE A 121 0.86 15.41 13.53
CA PHE A 121 0.46 16.21 12.37
C PHE A 121 0.90 15.55 11.06
N THR A 122 0.22 15.93 9.98
CA THR A 122 0.53 15.47 8.62
C THR A 122 1.67 16.28 8.05
N ARG A 123 2.72 15.59 7.62
CA ARG A 123 3.83 16.19 6.87
C ARG A 123 3.50 16.22 5.39
N VAL A 124 3.94 17.27 4.71
CA VAL A 124 3.81 17.43 3.26
C VAL A 124 5.20 17.45 2.67
N GLU A 125 5.59 16.32 2.11
CA GLU A 125 6.93 16.08 1.61
C GLU A 125 6.97 16.19 0.08
N LYS A 126 8.17 16.47 -0.46
CA LYS A 126 8.41 16.33 -1.89
C LYS A 126 8.43 14.84 -2.25
N PRO A 127 7.80 14.42 -3.37
CA PRO A 127 7.86 13.02 -3.79
C PRO A 127 9.27 12.67 -4.25
N LEU A 128 9.66 11.41 -4.09
CA LEU A 128 10.76 10.84 -4.86
C LEU A 128 10.38 10.89 -6.34
N THR A 129 11.33 11.24 -7.20
CA THR A 129 11.10 11.35 -8.64
C THR A 129 12.28 10.78 -9.41
N VAL A 130 11.99 9.92 -10.39
CA VAL A 130 13.00 9.41 -11.34
C VAL A 130 12.50 9.60 -12.79
N ASP A 131 13.45 9.78 -13.70
CA ASP A 131 13.17 9.68 -15.14
C ASP A 131 13.09 8.20 -15.51
N TYR A 132 12.01 7.81 -16.18
CA TYR A 132 11.85 6.47 -16.73
C TYR A 132 11.22 6.57 -18.11
N ARG A 133 12.00 6.25 -19.15
CA ARG A 133 11.55 6.28 -20.56
C ARG A 133 11.02 7.64 -21.01
N GLY A 134 11.56 8.74 -20.47
CA GLY A 134 11.09 10.09 -20.78
C GLY A 134 9.79 10.49 -20.08
N TYR A 135 9.37 9.73 -19.06
CA TYR A 135 8.36 10.13 -18.09
C TYR A 135 9.02 10.43 -16.74
N GLN A 136 8.38 11.27 -15.93
CA GLN A 136 8.74 11.45 -14.53
C GLN A 136 7.83 10.58 -13.67
N VAL A 137 8.41 9.59 -12.99
CA VAL A 137 7.68 8.70 -12.08
C VAL A 137 7.84 9.22 -10.66
N HIS A 138 6.74 9.42 -9.95
CA HIS A 138 6.70 9.96 -8.61
C HIS A 138 6.19 8.93 -7.60
N GLY A 139 6.84 8.86 -6.43
CA GLY A 139 6.40 8.03 -5.31
C GLY A 139 6.71 8.67 -3.96
N GLN A 140 6.20 8.07 -2.89
CA GLN A 140 6.37 8.65 -1.55
C GLN A 140 7.82 8.45 -1.01
N PRO A 141 8.39 9.44 -0.31
CA PRO A 141 9.71 9.34 0.32
C PRO A 141 9.69 8.58 1.66
N PRO A 142 10.85 8.24 2.26
CA PRO A 142 10.94 7.67 3.60
C PRO A 142 10.06 8.42 4.63
N PRO A 143 9.45 7.72 5.61
CA PRO A 143 9.73 6.34 6.03
C PRO A 143 9.02 5.25 5.20
N THR A 144 8.42 5.57 4.06
CA THR A 144 7.83 4.54 3.20
C THR A 144 8.80 3.93 2.19
N GLN A 145 8.42 2.80 1.63
CA GLN A 145 9.21 2.01 0.68
C GLN A 145 9.14 2.47 -0.79
N GLY A 146 8.72 3.71 -1.07
CA GLY A 146 8.61 4.20 -2.46
C GLY A 146 9.92 4.19 -3.23
N MET A 147 11.05 4.25 -2.53
CA MET A 147 12.40 4.10 -3.11
C MET A 147 12.61 2.77 -3.86
N ILE A 148 11.96 1.69 -3.42
CA ILE A 148 12.10 0.38 -4.07
C ILE A 148 11.58 0.47 -5.51
N LEU A 149 10.38 1.02 -5.70
CA LEU A 149 9.80 1.18 -7.03
C LEU A 149 10.69 2.02 -7.95
N MET A 150 11.24 3.11 -7.42
CA MET A 150 12.14 3.98 -8.17
C MET A 150 13.41 3.24 -8.60
N GLU A 151 14.02 2.49 -7.68
CA GLU A 151 15.21 1.70 -7.94
C GLU A 151 14.94 0.55 -8.92
N GLU A 152 13.83 -0.18 -8.77
CA GLU A 152 13.41 -1.26 -9.66
C GLU A 152 13.30 -0.78 -11.12
N LEU A 153 12.67 0.37 -11.34
CA LEU A 153 12.55 1.00 -12.66
C LEU A 153 13.92 1.38 -13.22
N LEU A 154 14.75 2.05 -12.41
CA LEU A 154 16.11 2.42 -12.81
C LEU A 154 16.95 1.18 -13.12
N LEU A 155 16.85 0.07 -12.38
CA LEU A 155 17.66 -1.12 -12.63
C LEU A 155 17.41 -1.75 -14.01
N VAL A 156 16.19 -1.66 -14.54
CA VAL A 156 15.83 -2.26 -15.83
C VAL A 156 15.81 -1.28 -17.01
N GLU A 157 16.03 0.01 -16.75
CA GLU A 157 15.92 1.08 -17.74
C GLU A 157 16.89 0.92 -18.95
N ASP A 158 18.00 0.18 -18.81
CA ASP A 158 18.98 0.02 -19.89
C ASP A 158 18.59 -1.09 -20.89
N LYS A 159 17.52 -1.84 -20.62
CA LYS A 159 17.04 -2.93 -21.48
C LYS A 159 15.84 -2.51 -22.30
N ASP A 160 15.74 -3.01 -23.53
CA ASP A 160 14.48 -2.95 -24.28
C ASP A 160 13.54 -4.05 -23.77
N LEU A 161 12.73 -3.71 -22.76
CA LEU A 161 11.84 -4.67 -22.12
C LEU A 161 10.81 -5.24 -23.09
N LYS A 162 10.42 -4.51 -24.14
CA LYS A 162 9.45 -4.98 -25.13
C LYS A 162 10.02 -6.07 -26.04
N ALA A 163 11.32 -5.99 -26.35
CA ALA A 163 12.01 -6.97 -27.18
C ALA A 163 12.31 -8.30 -26.44
N LEU A 164 12.31 -8.30 -25.11
CA LEU A 164 12.51 -9.50 -24.30
C LEU A 164 11.30 -10.45 -24.38
N SER A 165 11.58 -11.76 -24.33
CA SER A 165 10.56 -12.76 -24.07
C SER A 165 9.93 -12.56 -22.68
N GLU A 166 8.78 -13.18 -22.43
CA GLU A 166 8.12 -13.09 -21.12
C GLU A 166 8.98 -13.67 -20.00
N VAL A 167 9.68 -14.77 -20.25
CA VAL A 167 10.61 -15.39 -19.28
C VAL A 167 11.76 -14.45 -18.93
N GLU A 168 12.44 -13.88 -19.93
CA GLU A 168 13.57 -12.96 -19.73
C GLU A 168 13.13 -11.70 -18.97
N ARG A 169 11.97 -11.15 -19.33
CA ARG A 169 11.40 -9.96 -18.69
C ARG A 169 11.02 -10.23 -17.23
N VAL A 170 10.30 -11.32 -16.94
CA VAL A 170 9.93 -11.69 -15.57
C VAL A 170 11.19 -11.96 -14.74
N HIS A 171 12.14 -12.73 -15.26
CA HIS A 171 13.38 -13.01 -14.54
C HIS A 171 14.16 -11.73 -14.20
N LEU A 172 14.41 -10.87 -15.19
CA LEU A 172 15.11 -9.60 -14.98
C LEU A 172 14.42 -8.73 -13.92
N MET A 173 13.09 -8.62 -14.00
CA MET A 173 12.33 -7.78 -13.06
C MET A 173 12.30 -8.38 -11.64
N VAL A 174 12.23 -9.70 -11.49
CA VAL A 174 12.34 -10.38 -10.18
C VAL A 174 13.71 -10.12 -9.56
N GLU A 175 14.79 -10.22 -10.33
CA GLU A 175 16.15 -9.98 -9.81
C GLU A 175 16.38 -8.50 -9.47
N ALA A 176 15.86 -7.56 -10.27
CA ALA A 176 15.88 -6.13 -9.94
C ALA A 176 15.11 -5.83 -8.65
N LYS A 177 13.94 -6.44 -8.47
CA LYS A 177 13.16 -6.37 -7.23
C LYS A 177 13.97 -6.85 -6.03
N LYS A 178 14.66 -7.98 -6.14
CA LYS A 178 15.44 -8.54 -5.01
C LYS A 178 16.49 -7.54 -4.54
N ILE A 179 17.16 -6.86 -5.46
CA ILE A 179 18.10 -5.78 -5.16
C ILE A 179 17.41 -4.62 -4.42
N GLY A 180 16.30 -4.09 -4.97
CA GLY A 180 15.65 -2.92 -4.38
C GLY A 180 15.21 -3.14 -2.93
N PHE A 181 14.78 -4.35 -2.60
CA PHE A 181 14.48 -4.70 -1.22
C PHE A 181 15.71 -4.89 -0.32
N LEU A 182 16.82 -5.42 -0.84
CA LEU A 182 18.08 -5.49 -0.08
C LEU A 182 18.53 -4.08 0.32
N ASP A 183 18.50 -3.14 -0.62
CA ASP A 183 18.86 -1.74 -0.38
C ASP A 183 17.87 -1.05 0.58
N ARG A 184 16.56 -1.30 0.43
CA ARG A 184 15.56 -0.84 1.41
C ARG A 184 15.83 -1.37 2.81
N ASN A 185 16.20 -2.64 2.96
CA ASN A 185 16.48 -3.25 4.27
C ASN A 185 17.74 -2.65 4.92
N GLU A 186 18.66 -2.13 4.13
CA GLU A 186 19.86 -1.45 4.63
C GLU A 186 19.54 -0.06 5.22
N ILE A 187 18.68 0.73 4.57
CA ILE A 187 18.59 2.17 4.89
C ILE A 187 17.22 2.67 5.37
N LEU A 188 16.12 1.95 5.13
CA LEU A 188 14.78 2.53 5.35
C LEU A 188 14.49 2.73 6.84
N ALA A 189 14.21 3.97 7.21
CA ALA A 189 13.86 4.39 8.56
C ALA A 189 13.11 5.73 8.53
N ASP A 190 12.78 6.26 9.71
CA ASP A 190 12.29 7.64 9.85
C ASP A 190 13.41 8.65 9.59
N PRO A 191 13.32 9.48 8.53
CA PRO A 191 14.35 10.48 8.21
C PRO A 191 14.51 11.58 9.28
N GLU A 192 13.55 11.73 10.20
CA GLU A 192 13.68 12.67 11.33
C GLU A 192 14.54 12.12 12.48
N PHE A 193 14.81 10.81 12.49
CA PHE A 193 15.58 10.13 13.53
C PHE A 193 16.86 9.52 13.00
N THR A 194 16.88 9.11 11.72
CA THR A 194 18.02 8.42 11.12
C THR A 194 18.24 8.97 9.71
N PRO A 195 19.47 9.35 9.34
CA PRO A 195 19.75 9.74 7.96
C PRO A 195 19.44 8.60 6.98
N VAL A 196 18.55 8.85 6.02
CA VAL A 196 18.19 7.89 4.96
C VAL A 196 18.70 8.43 3.62
N ASP A 197 19.77 7.83 3.11
CA ASP A 197 20.46 8.28 1.90
C ASP A 197 19.84 7.65 0.64
N VAL A 198 18.64 8.11 0.29
CA VAL A 198 17.94 7.66 -0.94
C VAL A 198 18.66 8.13 -2.20
N ASP A 199 19.32 9.29 -2.15
CA ASP A 199 20.05 9.85 -3.30
C ASP A 199 21.20 8.92 -3.73
N ARG A 200 21.91 8.29 -2.77
CA ARG A 200 22.90 7.27 -3.07
C ARG A 200 22.28 6.07 -3.79
N ILE A 201 21.18 5.53 -3.27
CA ILE A 201 20.51 4.35 -3.86
C ILE A 201 20.04 4.62 -5.29
N LEU A 202 19.48 5.81 -5.54
CA LEU A 202 18.98 6.19 -6.86
C LEU A 202 20.08 6.78 -7.77
N SER A 203 21.33 6.83 -7.33
CA SER A 203 22.43 7.37 -8.11
C SER A 203 22.81 6.46 -9.29
N ALA A 204 23.23 7.06 -10.40
CA ALA A 204 23.68 6.32 -11.58
C ALA A 204 24.85 5.36 -11.25
N GLU A 205 25.72 5.71 -10.32
CA GLU A 205 26.83 4.86 -9.87
C GLU A 205 26.33 3.62 -9.14
N HIS A 206 25.41 3.77 -8.17
CA HIS A 206 24.83 2.66 -7.42
C HIS A 206 24.03 1.73 -8.33
N ILE A 207 23.15 2.28 -9.18
CA ILE A 207 22.35 1.50 -10.14
C ILE A 207 23.26 0.72 -11.09
N ALA A 208 24.33 1.34 -11.62
CA ALA A 208 25.28 0.65 -12.49
C ALA A 208 26.06 -0.46 -11.76
N ALA A 209 26.35 -0.29 -10.46
CA ALA A 209 26.97 -1.33 -9.64
C ALA A 209 26.00 -2.49 -9.37
N ARG A 210 24.73 -2.19 -9.06
CA ARG A 210 23.68 -3.17 -8.82
C ARG A 210 23.30 -3.98 -10.06
N ARG A 211 23.19 -3.36 -11.23
CA ARG A 211 22.94 -4.07 -12.51
C ARG A 211 23.93 -5.20 -12.79
N LYS A 212 25.21 -5.04 -12.38
CA LYS A 212 26.25 -6.08 -12.56
C LYS A 212 26.02 -7.31 -11.68
N GLN A 213 25.16 -7.22 -10.68
CA GLN A 213 24.81 -8.32 -9.78
C GLN A 213 23.65 -9.17 -10.32
N ILE A 214 22.93 -8.68 -11.33
CA ILE A 214 21.85 -9.42 -11.99
C ILE A 214 22.47 -10.41 -12.99
N ASP A 215 22.34 -11.70 -12.72
CA ASP A 215 22.71 -12.77 -13.64
C ASP A 215 21.48 -13.17 -14.47
N VAL A 216 21.44 -12.74 -15.73
CA VAL A 216 20.32 -13.00 -16.66
C VAL A 216 20.09 -14.48 -16.99
N THR A 217 20.99 -15.36 -16.55
CA THR A 217 20.91 -16.81 -16.78
C THR A 217 20.63 -17.60 -15.51
N LYS A 218 20.58 -16.95 -14.33
CA LYS A 218 20.44 -17.63 -13.05
C LYS A 218 19.83 -16.76 -11.96
N ALA A 219 18.78 -17.25 -11.32
CA ALA A 219 18.17 -16.62 -10.16
C ALA A 219 19.13 -16.58 -8.97
N TRP A 220 19.20 -15.43 -8.30
CA TRP A 220 19.90 -15.26 -7.05
C TRP A 220 19.07 -15.82 -5.89
N ASN A 221 19.72 -16.56 -4.98
CA ASN A 221 19.12 -17.27 -3.84
C ASN A 221 19.84 -16.94 -2.52
N GLY A 222 20.38 -15.72 -2.39
CA GLY A 222 21.07 -15.29 -1.18
C GLY A 222 20.11 -14.84 -0.08
N PRO A 223 20.64 -14.45 1.10
CA PRO A 223 19.81 -14.02 2.23
C PRO A 223 19.17 -12.65 1.95
N GLU A 224 17.85 -12.58 2.02
CA GLU A 224 17.09 -11.34 1.76
C GLU A 224 16.71 -10.57 3.05
N GLY A 225 16.93 -11.17 4.21
CA GLY A 225 16.54 -10.63 5.53
C GLY A 225 15.10 -10.96 5.90
N ASN A 226 14.71 -10.66 7.14
CA ASN A 226 13.33 -10.82 7.61
C ASN A 226 12.75 -9.46 7.98
N VAL A 227 11.57 -9.15 7.43
CA VAL A 227 10.83 -7.93 7.76
C VAL A 227 9.36 -8.31 7.99
N SER A 228 8.83 -7.99 9.17
CA SER A 228 7.40 -8.18 9.46
C SER A 228 6.61 -7.07 8.78
N GLU A 229 5.62 -7.44 7.97
CA GLU A 229 4.86 -6.49 7.15
C GLU A 229 3.37 -6.81 7.08
N GLY A 230 2.53 -5.78 7.09
CA GLY A 230 1.07 -5.92 7.16
C GLY A 230 0.39 -5.87 5.80
N SER A 231 -0.61 -6.74 5.64
CA SER A 231 -1.28 -7.09 4.38
C SER A 231 -2.66 -6.45 4.17
N ASP A 232 -3.16 -5.63 5.11
CA ASP A 232 -4.50 -5.03 5.00
C ASP A 232 -4.44 -3.53 4.71
N THR A 233 -4.76 -3.18 3.47
CA THR A 233 -4.63 -1.83 2.93
C THR A 233 -5.77 -1.60 1.93
N THR A 234 -6.20 -0.35 1.79
CA THR A 234 -7.09 0.07 0.71
C THR A 234 -6.41 1.16 -0.13
N TYR A 235 -6.66 1.10 -1.43
CA TYR A 235 -6.17 2.07 -2.40
C TYR A 235 -7.35 2.59 -3.23
N PHE A 236 -7.34 3.88 -3.56
CA PHE A 236 -8.27 4.45 -4.51
C PHE A 236 -7.64 5.63 -5.26
N ILE A 237 -8.21 5.94 -6.42
CA ILE A 237 -7.87 7.11 -7.23
C ILE A 237 -9.12 7.93 -7.45
N VAL A 238 -8.99 9.25 -7.36
CA VAL A 238 -10.00 10.20 -7.82
C VAL A 238 -9.35 11.21 -8.74
N ALA A 239 -10.02 11.57 -9.81
CA ALA A 239 -9.63 12.68 -10.68
C ALA A 239 -10.87 13.48 -11.08
N ASP A 240 -10.67 14.74 -11.43
CA ASP A 240 -11.75 15.65 -11.83
C ASP A 240 -11.53 16.28 -13.22
N GLY A 241 -12.53 17.01 -13.70
CA GLY A 241 -12.49 17.70 -14.99
C GLY A 241 -11.61 18.95 -15.02
N GLU A 242 -11.07 19.39 -13.88
CA GLU A 242 -10.09 20.49 -13.79
C GLU A 242 -8.65 19.99 -13.92
N GLY A 243 -8.46 18.67 -14.04
CA GLY A 243 -7.14 18.04 -14.18
C GLY A 243 -6.49 17.70 -12.83
N ASN A 244 -7.22 17.80 -11.72
CA ASN A 244 -6.72 17.31 -10.43
C ASN A 244 -6.80 15.78 -10.40
N ALA A 245 -5.81 15.14 -9.78
CA ALA A 245 -5.84 13.72 -9.49
C ALA A 245 -5.21 13.42 -8.12
N VAL A 246 -5.73 12.41 -7.43
CA VAL A 246 -5.26 11.96 -6.12
C VAL A 246 -5.04 10.46 -6.18
N SER A 247 -3.80 10.04 -5.96
CA SER A 247 -3.43 8.65 -5.66
C SER A 247 -3.42 8.47 -4.15
N TRP A 248 -4.40 7.73 -3.60
CA TRP A 248 -4.58 7.64 -2.15
C TRP A 248 -4.50 6.20 -1.64
N ILE A 249 -3.62 5.99 -0.65
CA ILE A 249 -3.47 4.70 0.02
C ILE A 249 -3.53 4.87 1.53
N GLN A 250 -4.26 3.99 2.21
CA GLN A 250 -4.38 4.01 3.68
C GLN A 250 -4.60 2.61 4.26
N SER A 251 -4.19 2.42 5.51
CA SER A 251 -4.09 1.08 6.11
C SER A 251 -4.00 1.11 7.63
N VAL A 252 -4.56 0.08 8.27
CA VAL A 252 -4.34 -0.27 9.69
C VAL A 252 -3.15 -1.23 9.91
N PHE A 253 -2.40 -1.51 8.84
CA PHE A 253 -1.30 -2.46 8.67
C PHE A 253 -1.75 -3.90 8.42
N HIS A 254 -2.07 -4.68 9.45
CA HIS A 254 -2.59 -6.04 9.28
C HIS A 254 -4.12 -6.08 9.29
N GLY A 255 -4.67 -7.23 8.93
CA GLY A 255 -6.11 -7.52 9.04
C GLY A 255 -6.64 -7.14 10.41
N PHE A 256 -7.61 -6.24 10.46
CA PHE A 256 -8.17 -5.69 11.70
C PHE A 256 -7.15 -4.99 12.63
N GLY A 257 -6.00 -4.55 12.12
CA GLY A 257 -5.02 -3.74 12.84
C GLY A 257 -4.52 -4.40 14.13
N SER A 258 -4.67 -3.71 15.26
CA SER A 258 -4.31 -4.26 16.58
C SER A 258 -5.43 -5.07 17.23
N ALA A 259 -6.52 -5.36 16.51
CA ALA A 259 -7.72 -6.00 17.04
C ALA A 259 -8.23 -5.31 18.32
N PHE A 260 -8.14 -3.98 18.35
CA PHE A 260 -8.46 -3.17 19.52
C PHE A 260 -9.24 -1.91 19.11
N VAL A 261 -10.35 -1.68 19.80
CA VAL A 261 -11.22 -0.51 19.62
C VAL A 261 -11.37 0.15 20.99
N PRO A 262 -10.90 1.38 21.19
CA PRO A 262 -11.18 2.12 22.41
C PRO A 262 -12.69 2.27 22.57
N LYS A 263 -13.20 1.86 23.73
CA LYS A 263 -14.63 1.76 23.99
C LYS A 263 -15.36 3.08 23.69
N GLY A 264 -16.48 2.99 22.98
CA GLY A 264 -17.31 4.16 22.64
C GLY A 264 -16.82 5.00 21.46
N THR A 265 -15.71 4.62 20.81
CA THR A 265 -15.18 5.33 19.64
C THR A 265 -15.58 4.69 18.31
N GLY A 266 -15.71 3.35 18.27
CA GLY A 266 -15.80 2.60 17.01
C GLY A 266 -14.54 2.72 16.13
N VAL A 267 -13.42 3.26 16.66
CA VAL A 267 -12.17 3.47 15.93
C VAL A 267 -11.26 2.26 16.15
N LEU A 268 -11.11 1.44 15.12
CA LEU A 268 -10.13 0.37 15.11
C LEU A 268 -8.71 0.92 15.06
N LEU A 269 -7.87 0.57 16.05
CA LEU A 269 -6.48 1.00 16.07
C LEU A 269 -5.61 0.14 15.15
N ASN A 270 -4.61 0.77 14.54
CA ASN A 270 -3.62 0.11 13.71
C ASN A 270 -2.66 -0.73 14.56
N ASN A 271 -2.00 -1.72 13.95
CA ASN A 271 -0.81 -2.36 14.54
C ASN A 271 0.49 -1.95 13.85
N ARG A 272 0.55 -0.76 13.24
CA ARG A 272 1.68 -0.28 12.43
C ARG A 272 3.04 -0.31 13.13
N ALA A 273 3.04 -0.25 14.47
CA ALA A 273 4.26 -0.36 15.28
C ALA A 273 5.02 -1.69 15.08
N THR A 274 4.37 -2.74 14.57
CA THR A 274 5.07 -4.00 14.23
C THR A 274 5.99 -3.87 13.03
N GLY A 275 5.94 -2.74 12.29
CA GLY A 275 6.90 -2.42 11.24
C GLY A 275 8.27 -1.94 11.77
N PHE A 276 8.48 -1.82 13.09
CA PHE A 276 9.79 -1.54 13.66
C PHE A 276 10.67 -2.79 13.71
N ASN A 277 11.99 -2.59 13.64
CA ASN A 277 12.97 -3.62 13.99
C ASN A 277 13.26 -3.59 15.50
N LEU A 278 13.54 -4.74 16.12
CA LEU A 278 13.90 -4.86 17.53
C LEU A 278 15.41 -5.03 17.76
N ASP A 279 16.21 -5.14 16.71
CA ASP A 279 17.67 -5.02 16.78
C ASP A 279 18.04 -3.55 17.00
N SER A 280 18.67 -3.26 18.14
CA SER A 280 19.09 -1.91 18.55
C SER A 280 20.08 -1.24 17.58
N THR A 281 20.71 -2.02 16.69
CA THR A 281 21.66 -1.51 15.70
C THR A 281 21.00 -1.17 14.36
N HIS A 282 19.76 -1.60 14.15
CA HIS A 282 19.03 -1.39 12.90
C HIS A 282 18.51 0.07 12.81
N PRO A 283 18.58 0.74 11.64
CA PRO A 283 18.14 2.14 11.51
C PRO A 283 16.66 2.33 11.82
N ASN A 284 15.81 1.34 11.52
CA ASN A 284 14.41 1.27 11.91
C ASN A 284 14.15 0.68 13.31
N TYR A 285 15.07 0.81 14.27
CA TYR A 285 14.83 0.44 15.67
C TYR A 285 13.71 1.31 16.28
N ILE A 286 12.92 0.73 17.19
CA ILE A 286 11.81 1.40 17.87
C ILE A 286 12.29 2.48 18.84
N GLU A 287 11.78 3.71 18.68
CA GLU A 287 12.08 4.85 19.54
C GLU A 287 10.83 5.72 19.79
N PRO A 288 10.73 6.42 20.95
CA PRO A 288 9.61 7.33 21.22
C PRO A 288 9.49 8.44 20.18
N GLY A 289 8.29 8.62 19.62
CA GLY A 289 8.01 9.66 18.61
C GLY A 289 8.45 9.32 17.19
N LYS A 290 9.23 8.24 17.00
CA LYS A 290 9.68 7.76 15.69
C LYS A 290 8.52 7.09 14.94
N ARG A 291 8.53 7.19 13.61
CA ARG A 291 7.62 6.45 12.72
C ARG A 291 8.28 5.14 12.28
N PRO A 292 7.57 4.00 12.30
CA PRO A 292 8.11 2.76 11.74
C PRO A 292 8.25 2.90 10.22
N ALA A 293 9.08 2.07 9.61
CA ALA A 293 9.05 1.87 8.17
C ALA A 293 7.62 1.54 7.70
N HIS A 294 7.22 2.12 6.57
CA HIS A 294 5.90 1.94 5.97
C HIS A 294 5.97 1.20 4.65
N THR A 295 5.00 0.31 4.43
CA THR A 295 4.79 -0.38 3.15
C THR A 295 4.00 0.43 2.13
N LEU A 296 3.39 1.53 2.53
CA LEU A 296 2.38 2.23 1.74
C LEU A 296 3.01 2.94 0.54
N ASN A 297 2.78 2.40 -0.65
CA ASN A 297 3.27 2.96 -1.90
C ASN A 297 2.14 3.15 -2.91
N ALA A 298 2.08 4.37 -3.44
CA ALA A 298 1.20 4.76 -4.51
C ALA A 298 1.94 5.76 -5.41
N TRP A 299 1.60 5.84 -6.68
CA TRP A 299 2.43 6.51 -7.66
C TRP A 299 1.62 7.35 -8.64
N THR A 300 2.31 8.36 -9.16
CA THR A 300 1.84 9.17 -10.29
C THR A 300 2.95 9.24 -11.33
N VAL A 301 2.58 9.35 -12.58
CA VAL A 301 3.52 9.53 -13.70
C VAL A 301 3.12 10.79 -14.44
N THR A 302 4.08 11.67 -14.67
CA THR A 302 3.90 12.87 -15.49
C THR A 302 4.76 12.81 -16.75
N ASN A 303 4.33 13.50 -17.80
CA ASN A 303 5.16 13.77 -18.96
C ASN A 303 6.26 14.77 -18.57
N ASN A 304 7.30 14.89 -19.40
CA ASN A 304 8.39 15.85 -19.16
C ASN A 304 7.96 17.32 -19.13
N ASP A 305 6.80 17.67 -19.67
CA ASP A 305 6.21 19.01 -19.57
C ASP A 305 5.42 19.24 -18.26
N GLY A 306 5.37 18.23 -17.38
CA GLY A 306 4.67 18.25 -16.11
C GLY A 306 3.19 17.88 -16.20
N SER A 307 2.64 17.61 -17.39
CA SER A 307 1.25 17.16 -17.53
C SER A 307 1.08 15.73 -17.01
N LEU A 308 -0.08 15.46 -16.40
CA LEU A 308 -0.40 14.14 -15.85
C LEU A 308 -0.51 13.09 -16.98
N ALA A 309 0.16 11.95 -16.82
CA ALA A 309 0.11 10.84 -17.78
C ALA A 309 -0.66 9.64 -17.19
N TYR A 310 -0.24 9.17 -16.01
CA TYR A 310 -0.84 8.00 -15.35
C TYR A 310 -0.93 8.21 -13.84
N VAL A 311 -1.90 7.54 -13.22
CA VAL A 311 -2.02 7.44 -11.76
C VAL A 311 -2.32 6.00 -11.40
N GLY A 312 -1.66 5.48 -10.37
CA GLY A 312 -1.79 4.07 -10.06
C GLY A 312 -1.31 3.68 -8.67
N GLY A 313 -1.74 2.50 -8.26
CA GLY A 313 -1.40 1.93 -6.97
C GLY A 313 -2.20 0.67 -6.71
N THR A 314 -1.85 0.00 -5.62
CA THR A 314 -2.50 -1.21 -5.13
C THR A 314 -2.26 -1.33 -3.63
N PRO A 315 -3.16 -1.96 -2.86
CA PRO A 315 -2.81 -2.46 -1.54
C PRO A 315 -1.91 -3.71 -1.62
N GLY A 316 -1.46 -4.18 -0.45
CA GLY A 316 -0.81 -5.49 -0.27
C GLY A 316 0.65 -5.41 0.21
N ALA A 317 0.94 -4.78 1.35
CA ALA A 317 2.28 -4.85 1.98
C ALA A 317 3.47 -4.64 1.01
N ASN A 318 4.36 -5.63 0.88
CA ASN A 318 5.53 -5.67 -0.01
C ASN A 318 5.17 -5.99 -1.47
N ILE A 319 3.96 -6.47 -1.73
CA ILE A 319 3.43 -6.70 -3.08
C ILE A 319 3.25 -5.38 -3.82
N GLN A 320 3.06 -4.28 -3.09
CA GLN A 320 2.74 -2.97 -3.64
C GLN A 320 3.76 -2.50 -4.67
N VAL A 321 5.03 -2.39 -4.27
CA VAL A 321 6.10 -1.89 -5.15
C VAL A 321 6.35 -2.82 -6.34
N GLN A 322 6.28 -4.14 -6.12
CA GLN A 322 6.47 -5.14 -7.19
C GLN A 322 5.35 -5.11 -8.22
N SER A 323 4.11 -4.95 -7.76
CA SER A 323 2.95 -4.79 -8.64
C SER A 323 3.02 -3.46 -9.37
N ASN A 324 3.33 -2.38 -8.67
CA ASN A 324 3.48 -1.05 -9.26
C ASN A 324 4.59 -1.04 -10.32
N PHE A 325 5.67 -1.76 -10.10
CA PHE A 325 6.74 -1.95 -11.06
C PHE A 325 6.24 -2.67 -12.32
N GLN A 326 5.54 -3.79 -12.16
CA GLN A 326 4.89 -4.50 -13.27
C GLN A 326 3.92 -3.60 -14.04
N LEU A 327 3.08 -2.83 -13.34
CA LEU A 327 2.08 -1.94 -13.94
C LEU A 327 2.74 -0.84 -14.77
N ILE A 328 3.77 -0.17 -14.24
CA ILE A 328 4.46 0.90 -14.97
C ILE A 328 5.16 0.32 -16.21
N VAL A 329 5.83 -0.83 -16.11
CA VAL A 329 6.42 -1.50 -17.28
C VAL A 329 5.37 -1.87 -18.32
N GLN A 330 4.22 -2.40 -17.90
CA GLN A 330 3.13 -2.76 -18.82
C GLN A 330 2.58 -1.54 -19.56
N LEU A 331 2.36 -0.43 -18.84
CA LEU A 331 1.83 0.81 -19.43
C LEU A 331 2.86 1.51 -20.32
N VAL A 332 4.10 1.64 -19.85
CA VAL A 332 5.14 2.48 -20.49
C VAL A 332 5.94 1.71 -21.54
N ASP A 333 6.44 0.51 -21.23
CA ASP A 333 7.29 -0.26 -22.14
C ASP A 333 6.47 -1.15 -23.08
N LEU A 334 5.41 -1.80 -22.56
CA LEU A 334 4.62 -2.76 -23.35
C LEU A 334 3.44 -2.10 -24.08
N GLY A 335 3.02 -0.92 -23.65
CA GLY A 335 1.94 -0.14 -24.27
C GLY A 335 0.55 -0.70 -24.00
N TYR A 336 0.36 -1.36 -22.86
CA TYR A 336 -0.96 -1.86 -22.45
C TYR A 336 -1.89 -0.71 -22.13
N THR A 337 -3.18 -0.88 -22.39
CA THR A 337 -4.22 -0.03 -21.79
C THR A 337 -4.28 -0.27 -20.28
N VAL A 338 -4.89 0.68 -19.55
CA VAL A 338 -5.04 0.55 -18.09
C VAL A 338 -5.84 -0.68 -17.66
N GLN A 339 -6.84 -1.11 -18.43
CA GLN A 339 -7.59 -2.33 -18.10
C GLN A 339 -6.78 -3.60 -18.44
N GLU A 340 -6.06 -3.62 -19.56
CA GLU A 340 -5.16 -4.73 -19.89
C GLU A 340 -4.07 -4.90 -18.83
N ALA A 341 -3.47 -3.81 -18.34
CA ALA A 341 -2.51 -3.85 -17.23
C ALA A 341 -3.15 -4.30 -15.90
N ALA A 342 -4.42 -3.92 -15.66
CA ALA A 342 -5.16 -4.39 -14.49
C ALA A 342 -5.46 -5.90 -14.54
N GLU A 343 -5.68 -6.45 -15.72
CA GLU A 343 -6.02 -7.86 -15.92
C GLU A 343 -4.81 -8.76 -16.14
N ALA A 344 -3.67 -8.22 -16.57
CA ALA A 344 -2.45 -8.96 -16.86
C ALA A 344 -2.06 -9.91 -15.71
N PRO A 345 -1.47 -11.08 -16.03
CA PRO A 345 -1.00 -12.01 -15.01
C PRO A 345 0.12 -11.37 -14.18
N ARG A 346 0.15 -11.64 -12.88
CA ARG A 346 1.12 -11.04 -11.94
C ARG A 346 1.96 -12.07 -11.22
N TRP A 347 3.14 -11.61 -10.82
CA TRP A 347 4.06 -12.33 -9.96
C TRP A 347 4.48 -11.47 -8.76
N GLN A 348 4.98 -12.13 -7.72
CA GLN A 348 5.61 -11.50 -6.57
C GLN A 348 6.67 -12.43 -5.98
N HIS A 349 7.76 -11.86 -5.46
CA HIS A 349 8.78 -12.60 -4.71
C HIS A 349 8.74 -12.22 -3.24
N LEU A 350 8.52 -13.20 -2.36
CA LEU A 350 8.47 -12.96 -0.91
C LEU A 350 9.88 -13.11 -0.31
N ILE A 351 10.33 -12.10 0.43
CA ILE A 351 11.64 -12.10 1.10
C ILE A 351 11.64 -12.89 2.39
N GLY A 352 10.52 -12.81 3.09
CA GLY A 352 10.20 -13.54 4.29
C GLY A 352 8.70 -13.72 4.34
N ASP A 353 8.24 -14.50 5.32
CA ASP A 353 6.82 -14.53 5.64
C ASP A 353 6.48 -13.21 6.35
N SER A 354 5.85 -12.28 5.62
CA SER A 354 5.57 -10.94 6.15
C SER A 354 4.31 -10.93 7.01
N SER A 355 3.32 -11.76 6.67
CA SER A 355 2.07 -11.94 7.42
C SER A 355 1.49 -13.33 7.22
N ASP A 356 0.45 -13.71 7.98
CA ASP A 356 -0.27 -14.98 7.80
C ASP A 356 -0.92 -15.14 6.41
N LEU A 357 -1.04 -14.03 5.66
CA LEU A 357 -1.58 -13.99 4.30
C LEU A 357 -0.48 -13.97 3.22
N GLU A 358 0.77 -13.73 3.61
CA GLU A 358 1.95 -13.67 2.74
C GLU A 358 2.95 -14.74 3.19
N THR A 359 2.68 -15.98 2.80
CA THR A 359 3.49 -17.15 3.16
C THR A 359 4.24 -17.69 1.95
N GLY A 360 5.45 -18.19 2.17
CA GLY A 360 6.33 -18.69 1.12
C GLY A 360 7.58 -17.83 0.94
N ALA A 361 8.24 -17.49 2.04
CA ALA A 361 9.58 -16.88 2.05
C ALA A 361 10.52 -17.52 1.01
N GLY A 362 11.20 -16.68 0.24
CA GLY A 362 12.13 -17.05 -0.84
C GLY A 362 11.46 -17.54 -2.12
N LYS A 363 10.12 -17.58 -2.20
CA LYS A 363 9.40 -18.06 -3.38
C LYS A 363 8.97 -16.95 -4.30
N LEU A 364 9.12 -17.21 -5.60
CA LEU A 364 8.43 -16.51 -6.67
C LEU A 364 7.00 -17.07 -6.77
N GLN A 365 6.03 -16.34 -6.27
CA GLN A 365 4.62 -16.64 -6.50
C GLN A 365 4.20 -16.06 -7.84
N ILE A 366 3.58 -16.88 -8.70
CA ILE A 366 3.23 -16.50 -10.07
C ILE A 366 1.87 -17.07 -10.45
N GLU A 367 1.00 -16.26 -11.06
CA GLU A 367 -0.30 -16.73 -11.52
C GLU A 367 -0.17 -17.76 -12.66
N SER A 368 -1.01 -18.80 -12.63
CA SER A 368 -1.04 -19.86 -13.65
C SER A 368 -1.27 -19.37 -15.08
N ARG A 369 -1.80 -18.15 -15.23
CA ARG A 369 -2.07 -17.49 -16.51
C ARG A 369 -0.82 -17.08 -17.29
N PHE A 370 0.37 -17.08 -16.68
CA PHE A 370 1.64 -16.99 -17.42
C PHE A 370 1.90 -18.22 -18.31
N GLY A 371 1.21 -19.34 -18.07
CA GLY A 371 1.37 -20.56 -18.82
C GLY A 371 2.50 -21.44 -18.30
N GLU A 372 2.33 -22.76 -18.47
CA GLU A 372 3.24 -23.78 -17.95
C GLU A 372 4.66 -23.64 -18.53
N GLU A 373 4.78 -23.32 -19.83
CA GLU A 373 6.07 -23.16 -20.50
C GLU A 373 6.92 -22.04 -19.86
N VAL A 374 6.33 -20.87 -19.59
CA VAL A 374 7.02 -19.74 -18.95
C VAL A 374 7.45 -20.13 -17.53
N ILE A 375 6.56 -20.79 -16.79
CA ILE A 375 6.80 -21.22 -15.42
C ILE A 375 7.97 -22.22 -15.36
N GLU A 376 8.00 -23.24 -16.23
CA GLU A 376 9.10 -24.21 -16.24
C GLU A 376 10.44 -23.57 -16.67
N GLN A 377 10.42 -22.63 -17.60
CA GLN A 377 11.63 -21.91 -17.99
C GLN A 377 12.17 -21.03 -16.85
N LEU A 378 11.31 -20.38 -16.08
CA LEU A 378 11.71 -19.64 -14.88
C LEU A 378 12.27 -20.58 -13.78
N ARG A 379 11.71 -21.78 -13.61
CA ARG A 379 12.30 -22.81 -12.73
C ARG A 379 13.67 -23.26 -13.22
N ALA A 380 13.86 -23.40 -14.53
CA ALA A 380 15.15 -23.77 -15.11
C ALA A 380 16.22 -22.69 -14.86
N LEU A 381 15.83 -21.42 -14.75
CA LEU A 381 16.71 -20.33 -14.30
C LEU A 381 17.00 -20.39 -12.78
N GLY A 382 16.30 -21.22 -12.02
CA GLY A 382 16.58 -21.48 -10.59
C GLY A 382 15.64 -20.78 -9.61
N HIS A 383 14.53 -20.18 -10.07
CA HIS A 383 13.50 -19.62 -9.18
C HIS A 383 12.74 -20.75 -8.46
N ASP A 384 12.57 -20.64 -7.13
CA ASP A 384 11.62 -21.49 -6.39
C ASP A 384 10.21 -20.94 -6.58
N ILE A 385 9.39 -21.65 -7.37
CA ILE A 385 8.10 -21.14 -7.82
C ILE A 385 6.93 -21.76 -7.05
N LEU A 386 6.06 -20.91 -6.53
CA LEU A 386 4.71 -21.28 -6.11
C LEU A 386 3.70 -20.79 -7.16
N VAL A 387 2.97 -21.70 -7.79
CA VAL A 387 1.94 -21.33 -8.77
C VAL A 387 0.66 -20.96 -8.04
N LEU A 388 0.20 -19.73 -8.27
CA LEU A 388 -1.09 -19.22 -7.82
C LEU A 388 -2.19 -19.57 -8.85
N PRO A 389 -3.45 -19.75 -8.43
CA PRO A 389 -4.55 -19.94 -9.37
C PRO A 389 -4.74 -18.70 -10.27
N GLU A 390 -5.58 -18.83 -11.28
CA GLU A 390 -6.00 -17.69 -12.09
C GLU A 390 -6.57 -16.59 -11.19
N TYR A 391 -6.08 -15.37 -11.36
CA TYR A 391 -6.49 -14.23 -10.52
C TYR A 391 -6.21 -14.44 -9.01
N GLY A 392 -5.23 -15.28 -8.67
CA GLY A 392 -4.86 -15.62 -7.29
C GLY A 392 -3.90 -14.64 -6.62
N HIS A 393 -3.41 -13.62 -7.33
CA HIS A 393 -2.49 -12.62 -6.77
C HIS A 393 -3.20 -11.68 -5.78
N GLY A 394 -2.51 -11.26 -4.70
CA GLY A 394 -3.11 -10.48 -3.60
C GLY A 394 -3.28 -8.97 -3.85
N SER A 395 -2.94 -8.47 -5.04
CA SER A 395 -3.07 -7.06 -5.42
C SER A 395 -4.52 -6.69 -5.75
N ALA A 396 -4.87 -5.42 -5.55
CA ALA A 396 -6.13 -4.82 -5.97
C ALA A 396 -5.87 -3.46 -6.62
N VAL A 397 -5.44 -3.49 -7.88
CA VAL A 397 -4.98 -2.30 -8.59
C VAL A 397 -6.13 -1.37 -8.98
N GLN A 398 -5.86 -0.07 -8.95
CA GLN A 398 -6.67 0.95 -9.62
C GLN A 398 -5.75 1.79 -10.48
N LEU A 399 -6.19 2.12 -11.70
CA LEU A 399 -5.37 2.82 -12.69
C LEU A 399 -6.17 3.90 -13.39
N LEU A 400 -5.49 5.00 -13.68
CA LEU A 400 -5.94 6.08 -14.55
C LEU A 400 -4.86 6.37 -15.59
N GLN A 401 -5.30 6.66 -16.81
CA GLN A 401 -4.47 7.20 -17.89
C GLN A 401 -5.14 8.44 -18.47
N MET A 402 -4.36 9.50 -18.67
CA MET A 402 -4.75 10.65 -19.49
C MET A 402 -4.50 10.33 -20.96
N LEU A 403 -5.54 10.44 -21.79
CA LEU A 403 -5.46 10.21 -23.23
C LEU A 403 -5.08 11.51 -23.98
N PRO A 404 -4.48 11.41 -25.19
CA PRO A 404 -4.01 12.59 -25.94
C PRO A 404 -5.08 13.63 -26.27
N ASN A 405 -6.36 13.24 -26.27
CA ASN A 405 -7.52 14.11 -26.49
C ASN A 405 -8.01 14.82 -25.21
N GLY A 406 -7.34 14.63 -24.06
CA GLY A 406 -7.72 15.19 -22.76
C GLY A 406 -8.76 14.38 -21.98
N THR A 407 -9.24 13.24 -22.51
CA THR A 407 -10.14 12.33 -21.78
C THR A 407 -9.37 11.34 -20.91
N GLN A 408 -10.06 10.66 -20.00
CA GLN A 408 -9.48 9.70 -19.06
C GLN A 408 -9.89 8.26 -19.41
N ALA A 409 -8.94 7.33 -19.33
CA ALA A 409 -9.21 5.90 -19.30
C ALA A 409 -8.96 5.37 -17.88
N TRP A 410 -9.77 4.42 -17.44
CA TRP A 410 -9.73 3.88 -16.08
C TRP A 410 -9.68 2.36 -16.10
N GLY A 411 -8.93 1.78 -15.17
CA GLY A 411 -8.85 0.34 -14.97
C GLY A 411 -9.05 -0.03 -13.50
N SER A 412 -9.82 -1.08 -13.25
CA SER A 412 -10.02 -1.67 -11.92
C SER A 412 -9.67 -3.14 -11.96
N ASP A 413 -9.00 -3.62 -10.91
CA ASP A 413 -8.66 -5.04 -10.78
C ASP A 413 -9.90 -5.93 -10.78
N VAL A 414 -9.77 -7.09 -11.40
CA VAL A 414 -10.81 -8.12 -11.46
C VAL A 414 -10.67 -9.16 -10.34
N ARG A 415 -9.57 -9.12 -9.59
CA ARG A 415 -9.26 -10.07 -8.49
C ARG A 415 -10.08 -9.83 -7.23
N VAL A 416 -10.63 -8.62 -7.05
CA VAL A 416 -11.37 -8.21 -5.86
C VAL A 416 -12.61 -7.42 -6.25
N ASP A 417 -13.52 -7.24 -5.28
CA ASP A 417 -14.59 -6.26 -5.40
C ASP A 417 -13.99 -4.84 -5.56
N GLY A 418 -14.22 -4.21 -6.70
CA GLY A 418 -13.70 -2.88 -7.04
C GLY A 418 -14.47 -2.27 -8.22
N GLN A 419 -14.34 -0.96 -8.42
CA GLN A 419 -15.05 -0.26 -9.49
C GLN A 419 -14.28 0.96 -9.98
N ALA A 420 -14.25 1.12 -11.30
CA ALA A 420 -14.01 2.41 -11.95
C ALA A 420 -15.35 3.02 -12.38
N ALA A 421 -15.61 4.27 -12.00
CA ALA A 421 -16.84 4.98 -12.33
C ALA A 421 -16.54 6.45 -12.65
N GLY A 422 -17.27 7.01 -13.61
CA GLY A 422 -17.24 8.43 -13.99
C GLY A 422 -18.60 9.08 -13.77
N ILE A 423 -18.61 10.42 -13.69
CA ILE A 423 -19.81 11.25 -13.53
C ILE A 423 -20.06 12.04 -14.80
#